data_AF-A0A258B5I3-F1
#
_entry.id   AF-A0A258B5I3-F1
#
_cell.length_a   1.000
_cell.length_b   1.000
_cell.length_c   1.000
_cell.angle_alpha   90.00
_cell.angle_beta   90.00
_cell.angle_gamma   90.00
#
_symmetry.space_group_name_H-M   'P 1'
#
loop_
_entity.id
_entity.type
_entity.pdbx_description
1 polymer ?
#
loop_
_entity_poly.entity_id
_entity_poly.type
_entity_poly.pdbx_seq_one_letter_code
_entity_poly.pdbx_strand_id
1 'polypeptide(L)' 'SYGTYSILWQIRQALELELPYLYLGYYIENSEKMSYKAKFQPIEGLIDDHWQAIVAR' A
#
# COMPACT_ATOMS: atom_id res chain seq x y z
N SER A 1 2.57 3.81 -14.00
CA SER A 1 1.70 5.00 -13.83
C SER A 1 2.34 5.94 -12.81
N TYR A 2 1.91 7.21 -12.72
CA TYR A 2 2.38 8.14 -11.68
C TYR A 2 2.14 7.62 -10.26
N GLY A 3 1.02 6.90 -10.03
CA GLY A 3 0.73 6.26 -8.75
C GLY A 3 1.76 5.19 -8.37
N THR A 4 2.10 4.29 -9.29
CA THR A 4 3.15 3.28 -9.07
C THR A 4 4.50 3.92 -8.74
N TYR A 5 4.89 4.96 -9.49
CA TYR A 5 6.16 5.66 -9.26
C TYR A 5 6.20 6.31 -7.87
N SER A 6 5.12 6.98 -7.47
CA SER A 6 5.00 7.60 -6.15
C SER A 6 5.15 6.57 -5.01
N ILE A 7 4.54 5.38 -5.15
CA ILE A 7 4.68 4.31 -4.14
C ILE A 7 6.11 3.78 -4.08
N LEU A 8 6.73 3.50 -5.22
CA LEU A 8 8.12 3.02 -5.25
C LEU A 8 9.09 4.02 -4.63
N TRP A 9 8.89 5.31 -4.90
CA TRP A 9 9.67 6.36 -4.28
C TRP A 9 9.48 6.39 -2.76
N GLN A 10 8.23 6.34 -2.27
CA GLN A 10 7.94 6.30 -0.83
C GLN A 10 8.51 5.06 -0.14
N ILE A 11 8.44 3.89 -0.77
CA ILE A 11 9.06 2.65 -0.26
C ILE A 11 10.56 2.86 -0.06
N ARG A 12 11.23 3.44 -1.07
CA ARG A 12 12.66 3.72 -0.98
C ARG A 12 12.97 4.67 0.18
N GLN A 13 12.19 5.72 0.36
CA GLN A 13 12.38 6.65 1.48
C GLN A 13 12.14 5.97 2.83
N ALA A 14 11.13 5.11 2.96
CA ALA A 14 10.88 4.35 4.19
C ALA A 14 12.05 3.42 4.53
N LEU A 15 12.66 2.76 3.52
CA LEU A 15 13.85 1.93 3.71
C LEU A 15 15.08 2.74 4.12
N GLU A 16 15.32 3.89 3.48
CA GLU A 16 16.42 4.79 3.84
C GLU A 16 16.29 5.38 5.25
N LEU A 17 15.06 5.51 5.75
CA LEU A 17 14.74 5.99 7.11
C LEU A 17 14.54 4.86 8.14
N GLU A 18 14.73 3.60 7.74
CA GLU A 18 14.51 2.41 8.59
C GLU A 18 13.10 2.35 9.21
N LEU A 19 12.10 2.83 8.47
CA LEU A 19 10.71 2.79 8.92
C LEU A 19 10.10 1.41 8.67
N PRO A 20 9.41 0.81 9.66
CA PRO A 20 8.85 -0.52 9.53
C PRO A 20 7.61 -0.59 8.63
N TYR A 21 6.92 0.54 8.42
CA TYR A 21 5.66 0.60 7.69
C TYR A 21 5.54 1.85 6.81
N LEU A 22 4.89 1.69 5.67
CA LEU A 22 4.47 2.76 4.78
C LEU A 22 2.93 2.78 4.71
N TYR A 23 2.32 3.86 5.18
CA TYR A 23 0.87 4.02 5.09
C TYR A 23 0.46 4.57 3.72
N LEU A 24 -0.20 3.73 2.91
CA LEU A 24 -0.62 4.08 1.55
C LEU A 24 -1.97 4.82 1.50
N GLY A 25 -2.59 5.13 2.63
CA GLY A 25 -3.92 5.74 2.71
C GLY A 25 -5.07 4.75 2.48
N TYR A 26 -6.28 5.28 2.35
CA TYR A 26 -7.46 4.44 2.10
C TYR A 26 -7.35 3.69 0.76
N TYR A 27 -8.01 2.53 0.69
CA TYR A 27 -8.06 1.64 -0.46
C TYR A 27 -9.53 1.29 -0.77
N ILE A 28 -9.91 1.35 -2.05
CA ILE A 28 -11.23 0.96 -2.54
C ILE A 28 -11.00 -0.13 -3.58
N GLU A 29 -11.43 -1.35 -3.27
CA GLU A 29 -11.17 -2.55 -4.07
C GLU A 29 -11.59 -2.40 -5.54
N ASN A 30 -12.80 -1.87 -5.78
CA ASN A 30 -13.36 -1.73 -7.13
C ASN A 30 -12.99 -0.42 -7.85
N SER A 31 -11.98 0.32 -7.37
CA SER A 31 -11.52 1.53 -8.04
C SER A 31 -10.36 1.24 -8.99
N GLU A 32 -10.59 1.37 -10.30
CA GLU A 32 -9.52 1.25 -11.31
C GLU A 32 -8.35 2.20 -11.05
N LYS A 33 -8.62 3.36 -10.48
CA LYS A 33 -7.60 4.35 -10.11
C LYS A 33 -6.78 3.95 -8.88
N MET A 34 -7.19 2.95 -8.11
CA MET A 34 -6.52 2.55 -6.86
C MET A 34 -6.10 1.07 -6.83
N SER A 35 -6.55 0.28 -7.81
CA SER A 35 -6.22 -1.15 -7.96
C SER A 35 -4.71 -1.42 -7.94
N TYR A 36 -3.89 -0.47 -8.39
CA TYR A 36 -2.44 -0.62 -8.42
C TYR A 36 -1.80 -0.71 -7.03
N LYS A 37 -2.42 -0.17 -5.98
CA LYS A 37 -1.87 -0.21 -4.61
C LYS A 37 -1.78 -1.63 -4.06
N ALA A 38 -2.71 -2.48 -4.45
CA ALA A 38 -2.83 -3.86 -3.98
C ALA A 38 -1.67 -4.76 -4.48
N LYS A 39 -0.95 -4.32 -5.54
CA LYS A 39 0.18 -5.04 -6.13
C LYS A 39 1.46 -4.97 -5.29
N PHE A 40 1.53 -4.08 -4.30
CA PHE A 40 2.69 -3.93 -3.44
C PHE A 40 2.49 -4.80 -2.20
N GLN A 41 3.32 -5.83 -2.05
CA GLN A 41 3.20 -6.86 -1.03
C GLN A 41 4.49 -6.93 -0.19
N PRO A 42 4.42 -7.28 1.11
CA PRO A 42 3.19 -7.53 1.88
C PRO A 42 2.41 -6.23 2.15
N ILE A 43 1.07 -6.32 2.20
CA ILE A 43 0.19 -5.19 2.54
C ILE A 43 -0.88 -5.63 3.53
N GLU A 44 -1.21 -4.72 4.43
CA GLU A 44 -2.24 -4.89 5.45
C GLU A 44 -3.34 -3.85 5.27
N GLY A 45 -4.56 -4.24 5.61
CA GLY A 45 -5.71 -3.35 5.72
C GLY A 45 -6.18 -3.29 7.16
N LEU A 46 -6.64 -2.11 7.59
CA LEU A 46 -7.38 -1.95 8.84
C LEU A 46 -8.85 -2.29 8.55
N ILE A 47 -9.28 -3.46 9.00
CA ILE A 47 -10.64 -3.98 8.80
C ILE A 47 -11.16 -4.37 10.17
N ASP A 48 -12.33 -3.85 10.53
CA ASP A 48 -12.92 -4.03 11.86
C ASP A 48 -11.95 -3.66 13.00
N ASP A 49 -11.21 -2.56 12.84
CA ASP A 49 -10.16 -2.08 13.77
C ASP A 49 -8.97 -3.03 14.00
N HIS A 50 -8.81 -4.03 13.13
CA HIS A 50 -7.67 -4.94 13.17
C HIS A 50 -6.84 -4.85 11.89
N TRP A 51 -5.52 -4.73 12.04
CA TRP A 51 -4.58 -4.86 10.92
C TRP A 51 -4.50 -6.33 10.52
N GLN A 52 -4.76 -6.61 9.25
CA GLN A 52 -4.69 -7.94 8.70
C GLN A 52 -4.16 -7.92 7.27
N ALA A 53 -3.42 -8.97 6.91
CA ALA A 53 -2.89 -9.14 5.56
C ALA A 53 -4.04 -9.20 4.54
N ILE A 54 -3.96 -8.38 3.50
CA ILE A 54 -4.93 -8.41 2.40
C ILE A 54 -4.31 -9.13 1.21
N VAL A 55 -5.01 -10.16 0.72
CA VAL A 55 -4.63 -10.84 -0.51
C VAL A 55 -5.24 -10.07 -1.66
N ALA A 56 -4.43 -9.25 -2.32
CA ALA A 56 -4.80 -8.64 -3.58
C ALA A 56 -4.96 -9.75 -4.62
N ARG A 57 -6.19 -10.00 -5.08
CA ARG A 57 -6.45 -10.89 -6.22
C ARG A 57 -6.12 -10.20 -7.54
#